data_AF-A0A8C7YLC4-F1
#
_entry.id   AF-A0A8C7YLC4-F1
#
_cell.length_a   1.000
_cell.length_b   1.000
_cell.length_c   1.000
_cell.angle_alpha   90.00
_cell.angle_beta   90.00
_cell.angle_gamma   90.00
#
_symmetry.space_group_name_H-M   'P 1'
#
loop_
_entity.id
_entity.type
_entity.pdbx_description
1 polymer ?
#
loop_
_entity_poly.entity_id
_entity_poly.type
_entity_poly.pdbx_seq_one_letter_code
_entity_poly.pdbx_strand_id
1 'polypeptide(L)'
;MMTSRLFSQCFENPTAPRDSIGIHSGYSNIEQLLTLAWFSAPDLNAAKLLLAGRASRRRAVPVPRGCQLSCRDMSDAVKRRRRGQKERRDRWSATPVTNEHDDGPQGAFKRISTMWSSFRRGIRERSKAEEPEPPEPVGPTAADSASKQQRYASGQYFFEYLVVVSLKKTKDSNSYEPQITYQFPKRDGMVRKQKEEEEKTLKAITLFCFPEGISWAPLTEYHSETFSFVLTEIDGSRRNGYCRRLLPGGKGARAPEAYCIISTLACFGLFSKIFDEVEKRRQISMAMIYPFMQKLREASFPAPGHTVEIKSFIPESGTEIIRLTRPLDSWLEHVDFATLFNCLTDEEVLLVFAAAVLERRIVFIANELSILSQVIHAVAALLYPFTWQHTFISIVPEILIDVVMAPTPYLLGVQKHLLDLVTDQSDLLVVDVSQNKQETFLVSIGDEASILPPKLKAELLEVLSGRQKASGVEELNRVVSDTFLHFFVRTVGHYASFIKYGATGEHGVFDRRAFCKAIDSKTTRHFVKKFTQTQMFDLFIQEAEQQQPGPQQGIFHHKIREFQDKKKKEKTKKH
;
A
#
# COMPACT_ATOMS: atom_id res chain seq x y z
N MET A 1 20.27 -36.12 15.44
CA MET A 1 19.07 -36.99 15.46
C MET A 1 18.14 -36.52 16.58
N MET A 2 16.96 -37.12 16.77
CA MET A 2 15.88 -36.62 17.65
C MET A 2 15.29 -35.25 17.28
N THR A 3 14.53 -35.21 16.18
CA THR A 3 13.42 -34.27 15.91
C THR A 3 12.66 -34.74 14.65
N SER A 4 12.27 -36.01 14.63
CA SER A 4 11.63 -36.65 13.48
C SER A 4 10.74 -37.82 13.93
N ARG A 5 9.56 -37.46 14.47
CA ARG A 5 8.40 -38.32 14.77
C ARG A 5 7.29 -37.41 15.34
N LEU A 6 6.41 -36.90 14.48
CA LEU A 6 5.09 -36.32 14.83
C LEU A 6 4.27 -35.85 13.60
N PHE A 7 4.85 -35.82 12.39
CA PHE A 7 4.14 -35.47 11.14
C PHE A 7 4.19 -36.62 10.12
N SER A 8 3.56 -37.75 10.43
CA SER A 8 3.32 -38.88 9.49
C SER A 8 2.24 -39.84 10.01
N GLN A 9 1.05 -39.32 10.35
CA GLN A 9 -0.15 -40.13 10.61
C GLN A 9 -1.41 -39.24 10.59
N CYS A 10 -1.89 -38.85 9.40
CA CYS A 10 -3.18 -38.15 9.23
C CYS A 10 -3.67 -38.11 7.76
N PHE A 11 -3.50 -39.20 7.00
CA PHE A 11 -4.03 -39.33 5.63
C PHE A 11 -4.15 -40.81 5.21
N GLU A 12 -5.10 -41.57 5.79
CA GLU A 12 -5.59 -42.86 5.23
C GLU A 12 -6.81 -43.44 5.99
N ASN A 13 -8.02 -42.93 5.73
CA ASN A 13 -9.28 -43.67 5.46
C ASN A 13 -10.55 -42.83 5.72
N PRO A 14 -11.72 -43.12 5.08
CA PRO A 14 -12.89 -42.24 5.13
C PRO A 14 -14.18 -42.91 5.64
N THR A 15 -14.40 -43.00 6.96
CA THR A 15 -15.73 -43.36 7.53
C THR A 15 -15.98 -42.78 8.94
N ALA A 16 -17.02 -41.94 9.06
CA ALA A 16 -17.73 -41.54 10.29
C ALA A 16 -16.93 -40.83 11.42
N PRO A 17 -17.63 -40.25 12.42
CA PRO A 17 -18.67 -39.22 12.29
C PRO A 17 -18.15 -37.84 12.78
N ARG A 18 -18.94 -36.78 12.61
CA ARG A 18 -18.59 -35.43 13.09
C ARG A 18 -18.94 -35.27 14.56
N ASP A 19 -18.01 -34.75 15.35
CA ASP A 19 -18.35 -34.00 16.56
C ASP A 19 -17.31 -32.94 16.94
N SER A 20 -17.80 -31.74 17.27
CA SER A 20 -17.27 -30.81 18.29
C SER A 20 -15.74 -30.55 18.40
N ILE A 21 -15.09 -30.02 17.35
CA ILE A 21 -13.84 -29.21 17.50
C ILE A 21 -13.97 -27.91 16.68
N GLY A 22 -13.76 -26.76 17.33
CA GLY A 22 -13.78 -25.45 16.69
C GLY A 22 -12.56 -25.21 15.80
N ILE A 23 -12.78 -24.90 14.53
CA ILE A 23 -11.72 -24.66 13.54
C ILE A 23 -11.45 -23.16 13.45
N HIS A 24 -10.33 -22.69 14.01
CA HIS A 24 -9.75 -21.42 13.57
C HIS A 24 -9.25 -21.57 12.13
N SER A 25 -9.58 -20.60 11.28
CA SER A 25 -9.20 -20.59 9.86
C SER A 25 -7.68 -20.53 9.67
N GLY A 26 -7.18 -21.32 8.71
CA GLY A 26 -5.76 -21.33 8.35
C GLY A 26 -5.43 -20.18 7.39
N TYR A 27 -4.74 -19.16 7.88
CA TYR A 27 -4.26 -18.04 7.06
C TYR A 27 -3.04 -18.43 6.21
N SER A 28 -2.90 -17.81 5.04
CA SER A 28 -1.84 -18.10 4.07
C SER A 28 -0.51 -17.46 4.48
N ASN A 29 0.30 -18.21 5.22
CA ASN A 29 1.53 -17.70 5.85
C ASN A 29 2.72 -17.54 4.88
N ILE A 30 2.61 -16.59 3.94
CA ILE A 30 3.74 -16.03 3.19
C ILE A 30 3.99 -14.58 3.59
N GLU A 31 2.96 -13.74 3.74
CA GLU A 31 3.14 -12.40 4.32
C GLU A 31 3.60 -12.49 5.78
N GLN A 32 3.00 -13.38 6.58
CA GLN A 32 3.51 -13.67 7.92
C GLN A 32 4.97 -14.16 7.90
N LEU A 33 5.45 -14.86 6.85
CA LEU A 33 6.85 -15.28 6.78
C LEU A 33 7.79 -14.15 6.36
N LEU A 34 7.39 -13.25 5.46
CA LEU A 34 8.15 -12.05 5.15
C LEU A 34 8.22 -11.15 6.40
N THR A 35 7.08 -10.82 7.00
CA THR A 35 7.02 -9.96 8.18
C THR A 35 7.74 -10.58 9.38
N LEU A 36 7.60 -11.88 9.68
CA LEU A 36 8.37 -12.53 10.75
C LEU A 36 9.88 -12.62 10.44
N ALA A 37 10.28 -12.94 9.21
CA ALA A 37 11.70 -13.01 8.87
C ALA A 37 12.39 -11.64 9.02
N TRP A 38 11.74 -10.55 8.59
CA TRP A 38 12.24 -9.19 8.76
C TRP A 38 12.11 -8.66 10.20
N PHE A 39 11.08 -9.03 10.96
CA PHE A 39 10.93 -8.56 12.35
C PHE A 39 11.82 -9.30 13.35
N SER A 40 12.33 -10.50 13.03
CA SER A 40 13.12 -11.35 13.94
C SER A 40 14.63 -11.44 13.61
N ALA A 41 15.09 -11.02 12.43
CA ALA A 41 16.50 -11.14 12.03
C ALA A 41 17.27 -9.80 12.15
N PRO A 42 18.27 -9.68 13.05
CA PRO A 42 19.13 -8.51 13.13
C PRO A 42 20.32 -8.52 12.13
N ASP A 43 20.45 -9.56 11.29
CA ASP A 43 21.52 -9.70 10.27
C ASP A 43 20.93 -10.04 8.90
N LEU A 44 21.31 -9.25 7.89
CA LEU A 44 20.83 -9.30 6.51
C LEU A 44 21.16 -10.62 5.78
N ASN A 45 22.18 -11.37 6.24
CA ASN A 45 22.56 -12.65 5.65
C ASN A 45 21.61 -13.79 6.02
N ALA A 46 20.94 -13.72 7.18
CA ALA A 46 20.04 -14.77 7.66
C ALA A 46 18.78 -14.90 6.78
N ALA A 47 18.21 -13.76 6.35
CA ALA A 47 17.04 -13.74 5.48
C ALA A 47 17.32 -14.42 4.12
N LYS A 48 18.48 -14.13 3.52
CA LYS A 48 18.91 -14.74 2.24
C LYS A 48 19.09 -16.25 2.33
N LEU A 49 19.61 -16.75 3.45
CA LEU A 49 19.74 -18.19 3.71
C LEU A 49 18.37 -18.89 3.92
N LEU A 50 17.41 -18.22 4.56
CA LEU A 50 16.07 -18.78 4.79
C LEU A 50 15.26 -18.93 3.49
N LEU A 51 15.37 -17.97 2.57
CA LEU A 51 14.74 -18.04 1.24
C LEU A 51 15.43 -19.10 0.36
N ALA A 52 16.76 -19.07 0.26
CA ALA A 52 17.53 -20.05 -0.52
C ALA A 52 17.33 -21.50 -0.03
N GLY A 53 17.18 -21.70 1.29
CA GLY A 53 17.08 -23.01 1.92
C GLY A 53 15.85 -23.85 1.55
N ARG A 54 14.81 -23.25 0.94
CA ARG A 54 13.60 -23.97 0.49
C ARG A 54 13.58 -24.34 -0.99
N ALA A 55 14.47 -23.78 -1.81
CA ALA A 55 14.52 -24.07 -3.25
C ALA A 55 15.04 -25.49 -3.60
N SER A 56 15.72 -26.17 -2.67
CA SER A 56 16.35 -27.47 -2.90
C SER A 56 15.82 -28.58 -1.97
N ARG A 57 14.59 -29.05 -2.25
CA ARG A 57 14.07 -30.38 -1.83
C ARG A 57 12.70 -30.70 -2.50
N ARG A 58 12.74 -31.24 -3.73
CA ARG A 58 11.67 -32.13 -4.24
C ARG A 58 12.30 -33.46 -4.64
N ARG A 59 11.64 -34.57 -4.30
CA ARG A 59 12.09 -35.92 -4.69
C ARG A 59 11.75 -36.15 -6.17
N ALA A 60 12.66 -36.73 -6.92
CA ALA A 60 12.36 -37.21 -8.27
C ALA A 60 11.50 -38.48 -8.22
N VAL A 61 10.58 -38.60 -9.18
CA VAL A 61 9.81 -39.82 -9.50
C VAL A 61 9.99 -40.03 -11.02
N PRO A 62 10.30 -41.24 -11.51
CA PRO A 62 10.84 -41.42 -12.85
C PRO A 62 9.76 -41.43 -13.95
N VAL A 63 10.16 -40.95 -15.13
CA VAL A 63 9.45 -41.02 -16.42
C VAL A 63 10.45 -41.62 -17.44
N PRO A 64 10.04 -42.49 -18.39
CA PRO A 64 10.97 -43.41 -19.07
C PRO A 64 11.93 -42.77 -20.08
N ARG A 65 12.94 -43.57 -20.47
CA ARG A 65 14.09 -43.16 -21.29
C ARG A 65 13.73 -42.94 -22.76
N GLY A 66 14.24 -41.85 -23.35
CA GLY A 66 14.30 -41.64 -24.80
C GLY A 66 15.28 -40.52 -25.16
N CYS A 67 16.20 -40.79 -26.08
CA CYS A 67 17.18 -39.88 -26.71
C CYS A 67 18.07 -39.01 -25.81
N GLN A 68 19.38 -39.30 -25.80
CA GLN A 68 20.42 -38.45 -25.21
C GLN A 68 20.99 -37.49 -26.25
N LEU A 69 21.15 -36.21 -25.90
CA LEU A 69 22.14 -35.29 -26.51
C LEU A 69 22.80 -34.46 -25.39
N SER A 70 24.03 -34.02 -25.62
CA SER A 70 24.99 -33.73 -24.53
C SER A 70 24.97 -32.29 -24.01
N CYS A 71 24.52 -32.09 -22.77
CA CYS A 71 24.76 -30.85 -22.02
C CYS A 71 26.21 -30.76 -21.51
N ARG A 72 27.13 -30.15 -22.27
CA ARG A 72 28.47 -29.77 -21.75
C ARG A 72 28.92 -28.33 -22.07
N ASP A 73 28.42 -27.68 -23.12
CA ASP A 73 29.01 -26.43 -23.60
C ASP A 73 28.50 -25.13 -22.93
N MET A 74 27.37 -25.17 -22.21
CA MET A 74 26.77 -23.97 -21.60
C MET A 74 27.51 -23.42 -20.36
N SER A 75 28.31 -24.22 -19.66
CA SER A 75 28.98 -23.78 -18.42
C SER A 75 30.18 -22.85 -18.66
N ASP A 76 30.79 -22.89 -19.85
CA ASP A 76 31.98 -22.12 -20.18
C ASP A 76 31.66 -20.72 -20.73
N ALA A 77 30.53 -20.58 -21.43
CA ALA A 77 30.04 -19.29 -21.94
C ALA A 77 29.83 -18.26 -20.80
N VAL A 78 29.27 -18.70 -19.67
CA VAL A 78 29.01 -17.86 -18.49
C VAL A 78 30.32 -17.40 -17.82
N LYS A 79 31.33 -18.28 -17.75
CA LYS A 79 32.65 -17.94 -17.20
C LYS A 79 33.43 -16.95 -18.07
N ARG A 80 33.34 -17.08 -19.41
CA ARG A 80 34.02 -16.16 -20.34
C ARG A 80 33.45 -14.73 -20.28
N ARG A 81 32.11 -14.57 -20.24
CA ARG A 81 31.49 -13.24 -20.08
C ARG A 81 31.92 -12.51 -18.80
N ARG A 82 32.09 -13.21 -17.66
CA ARG A 82 32.53 -12.61 -16.39
C ARG A 82 34.00 -12.14 -16.36
N ARG A 83 34.86 -12.52 -17.31
CA ARG A 83 36.22 -11.93 -17.44
C ARG A 83 36.23 -10.65 -18.27
N GLY A 84 35.62 -10.65 -19.45
CA GLY A 84 35.64 -9.50 -20.37
C GLY A 84 35.00 -8.21 -19.81
N GLN A 85 34.11 -8.33 -18.82
CA GLN A 85 33.53 -7.17 -18.13
C GLN A 85 34.48 -6.52 -17.10
N LYS A 86 35.57 -7.20 -16.70
CA LYS A 86 36.57 -6.66 -15.77
C LYS A 86 37.65 -5.86 -16.51
N GLU A 87 38.23 -6.43 -17.57
CA GLU A 87 39.28 -5.79 -18.38
C GLU A 87 38.83 -4.49 -19.06
N ARG A 88 37.51 -4.29 -19.22
CA ARG A 88 36.94 -3.06 -19.78
C ARG A 88 36.88 -1.88 -18.80
N ARG A 89 37.14 -2.10 -17.51
CA ARG A 89 37.14 -1.05 -16.48
C ARG A 89 38.52 -0.41 -16.25
N ASP A 90 39.58 -1.10 -16.63
CA ASP A 90 40.97 -0.73 -16.32
C ASP A 90 41.68 -0.03 -17.51
N ARG A 91 40.92 0.55 -18.46
CA ARG A 91 41.45 1.16 -19.71
C ARG A 91 41.30 2.69 -19.81
N TRP A 92 40.66 3.35 -18.83
CA TRP A 92 40.43 4.82 -18.81
C TRP A 92 41.08 5.51 -17.60
N SER A 93 42.39 5.30 -17.41
CA SER A 93 43.19 6.04 -16.41
C SER A 93 44.70 5.88 -16.66
N ALA A 94 45.24 6.48 -17.73
CA ALA A 94 46.69 6.46 -17.99
C ALA A 94 47.19 7.63 -18.88
N THR A 95 47.58 8.75 -18.27
CA THR A 95 48.86 9.44 -18.51
C THR A 95 49.16 10.43 -17.36
N PRO A 96 50.43 10.67 -16.97
CA PRO A 96 50.76 11.39 -15.72
C PRO A 96 51.38 12.79 -15.92
N VAL A 97 51.38 13.62 -14.87
CA VAL A 97 52.34 14.73 -14.68
C VAL A 97 52.75 14.83 -13.19
N THR A 98 54.04 14.96 -12.96
CA THR A 98 54.80 15.23 -11.70
C THR A 98 54.61 16.71 -11.24
N ASN A 99 54.96 17.23 -10.04
CA ASN A 99 55.76 16.87 -8.86
C ASN A 99 55.46 17.93 -7.74
N GLU A 100 55.91 17.92 -6.46
CA GLU A 100 56.55 16.96 -5.54
C GLU A 100 56.49 17.55 -4.09
N HIS A 101 56.71 16.73 -3.04
CA HIS A 101 56.93 17.14 -1.62
C HIS A 101 55.77 17.95 -0.95
N ASP A 102 55.63 18.08 0.38
CA ASP A 102 56.59 18.07 1.50
C ASP A 102 56.05 17.35 2.78
N ASP A 103 56.79 17.45 3.89
CA ASP A 103 56.87 16.51 5.03
C ASP A 103 55.71 16.45 6.07
N GLY A 104 55.83 15.50 7.01
CA GLY A 104 54.95 15.29 8.18
C GLY A 104 55.23 16.22 9.39
N PRO A 105 54.88 15.86 10.66
CA PRO A 105 55.09 14.52 11.24
C PRO A 105 53.94 14.01 12.15
N GLN A 106 54.26 13.08 13.06
CA GLN A 106 53.33 12.19 13.78
C GLN A 106 53.06 12.60 15.25
N GLY A 107 51.91 12.17 15.78
CA GLY A 107 51.68 11.96 17.22
C GLY A 107 50.25 12.34 17.69
N ALA A 108 49.73 11.91 18.84
CA ALA A 108 49.73 10.63 19.58
C ALA A 108 49.06 10.89 20.97
N PHE A 109 48.35 9.88 21.52
CA PHE A 109 47.86 9.78 22.91
C PHE A 109 46.78 10.73 23.50
N LYS A 110 45.61 10.12 23.78
CA LYS A 110 44.90 9.98 25.08
C LYS A 110 44.84 11.16 26.10
N ARG A 111 43.59 11.32 26.62
CA ARG A 111 43.11 11.32 28.05
C ARG A 111 42.81 12.64 28.78
N ILE A 112 41.65 12.62 29.50
CA ILE A 112 41.33 13.34 30.77
C ILE A 112 41.09 14.88 30.56
N SER A 113 40.22 15.63 31.28
CA SER A 113 39.54 15.51 32.58
C SER A 113 38.09 16.10 32.57
N THR A 114 37.30 15.71 33.58
CA THR A 114 36.35 16.54 34.38
C THR A 114 36.61 18.07 34.43
N MET A 115 35.66 18.96 34.73
CA MET A 115 34.68 19.00 35.86
C MET A 115 33.36 19.71 35.40
N TRP A 116 32.34 20.11 36.19
CA TRP A 116 32.12 20.33 37.63
C TRP A 116 30.72 19.86 38.08
N SER A 117 30.57 19.60 39.40
CA SER A 117 29.29 19.51 40.14
C SER A 117 29.58 19.72 41.65
N SER A 118 28.65 19.92 42.60
CA SER A 118 27.17 19.89 42.67
C SER A 118 26.71 20.83 43.81
N PHE A 119 25.43 21.27 43.87
CA PHE A 119 24.82 21.58 45.19
C PHE A 119 23.32 21.24 45.33
N ARG A 120 22.88 20.98 46.57
CA ARG A 120 21.50 20.64 46.97
C ARG A 120 21.12 21.36 48.27
N ARG A 121 19.95 22.01 48.31
CA ARG A 121 19.04 22.27 49.47
C ARG A 121 17.98 23.30 49.04
N GLY A 122 16.80 23.40 49.65
CA GLY A 122 16.19 22.62 50.74
C GLY A 122 14.77 23.13 51.06
N ILE A 123 13.96 22.35 51.78
CA ILE A 123 12.54 22.66 52.08
C ILE A 123 12.40 23.63 53.26
N ARG A 124 11.46 24.60 53.20
CA ARG A 124 10.77 25.14 54.39
C ARG A 124 9.47 25.88 54.08
N GLU A 125 8.49 25.79 54.98
CA GLU A 125 7.22 26.53 54.97
C GLU A 125 7.28 27.78 55.87
N ARG A 126 6.53 28.83 55.52
CA ARG A 126 5.64 29.59 56.46
C ARG A 126 4.62 30.44 55.68
N SER A 127 3.68 31.07 56.37
CA SER A 127 2.37 31.47 55.83
C SER A 127 1.86 32.85 56.26
N LYS A 128 0.87 33.36 55.50
CA LYS A 128 -0.23 34.28 55.87
C LYS A 128 -0.03 35.81 55.71
N ALA A 129 -0.74 36.38 54.73
CA ALA A 129 -1.51 37.63 54.79
C ALA A 129 -2.50 37.67 53.59
N GLU A 130 -3.63 38.37 53.71
CA GLU A 130 -4.67 38.53 52.67
C GLU A 130 -5.05 40.00 52.52
N GLU A 131 -5.32 40.45 51.30
CA GLU A 131 -6.29 41.51 50.97
C GLU A 131 -6.87 41.25 49.54
N PRO A 132 -8.10 41.68 49.21
CA PRO A 132 -8.88 41.09 48.11
C PRO A 132 -8.90 41.91 46.79
N GLU A 133 -9.09 41.20 45.67
CA GLU A 133 -9.36 41.74 44.32
C GLU A 133 -10.57 41.03 43.67
N PRO A 134 -11.14 41.53 42.56
CA PRO A 134 -12.48 41.14 42.06
C PRO A 134 -12.59 39.76 41.37
N PRO A 135 -13.81 39.23 41.13
CA PRO A 135 -14.01 37.85 40.69
C PRO A 135 -13.66 37.57 39.21
N GLU A 136 -13.08 36.40 38.96
CA GLU A 136 -12.76 35.89 37.62
C GLU A 136 -14.00 35.52 36.78
N PRO A 137 -13.94 35.64 35.44
CA PRO A 137 -14.91 35.01 34.53
C PRO A 137 -14.68 33.49 34.45
N VAL A 138 -15.78 32.73 34.42
CA VAL A 138 -15.79 31.25 34.49
C VAL A 138 -15.00 30.60 33.35
N GLY A 139 -13.95 29.84 33.71
CA GLY A 139 -13.18 28.99 32.80
C GLY A 139 -13.95 27.75 32.31
N PRO A 140 -13.53 27.12 31.19
CA PRO A 140 -14.23 25.97 30.62
C PRO A 140 -14.22 24.74 31.54
N THR A 141 -15.35 24.04 31.60
CA THR A 141 -15.61 22.98 32.57
C THR A 141 -14.88 21.66 32.27
N ALA A 142 -14.68 20.84 33.31
CA ALA A 142 -13.96 19.56 33.25
C ALA A 142 -14.55 18.48 32.31
N ALA A 143 -15.69 18.74 31.66
CA ALA A 143 -16.20 17.90 30.58
C ALA A 143 -15.29 17.93 29.34
N ASP A 144 -14.62 19.05 29.06
CA ASP A 144 -13.84 19.22 27.84
C ASP A 144 -12.39 18.70 27.95
N SER A 145 -11.89 18.44 29.16
CA SER A 145 -10.67 17.64 29.38
C SER A 145 -10.96 16.14 29.25
N ALA A 146 -12.10 15.67 29.79
CA ALA A 146 -12.55 14.29 29.63
C ALA A 146 -12.80 13.94 28.15
N SER A 147 -13.48 14.82 27.39
CA SER A 147 -13.71 14.64 25.96
C SER A 147 -12.40 14.49 25.17
N LYS A 148 -11.37 15.28 25.51
CA LYS A 148 -10.03 15.18 24.93
C LYS A 148 -9.34 13.88 25.31
N GLN A 149 -9.30 13.50 26.59
CA GLN A 149 -8.70 12.23 27.03
C GLN A 149 -9.37 11.01 26.39
N GLN A 150 -10.68 11.04 26.18
CA GLN A 150 -11.41 9.96 25.52
C GLN A 150 -11.12 9.88 24.01
N ARG A 151 -10.72 10.99 23.35
CA ARG A 151 -10.17 10.98 21.97
C ARG A 151 -8.75 10.39 21.91
N TYR A 152 -7.91 10.59 22.93
CA TYR A 152 -6.62 9.89 23.03
C TYR A 152 -6.80 8.36 23.18
N ALA A 153 -7.94 7.91 23.71
CA ALA A 153 -8.29 6.49 23.84
C ALA A 153 -8.98 5.88 22.60
N SER A 154 -9.57 6.68 21.70
CA SER A 154 -10.35 6.18 20.55
C SER A 154 -9.57 6.03 19.24
N GLY A 155 -8.31 6.48 19.20
CA GLY A 155 -7.38 6.27 18.08
C GLY A 155 -7.67 7.03 16.78
N GLN A 156 -8.86 7.61 16.60
CA GLN A 156 -9.26 8.35 15.39
C GLN A 156 -8.64 9.75 15.32
N TYR A 157 -7.35 9.81 15.02
CA TYR A 157 -6.67 11.02 14.56
C TYR A 157 -6.88 11.24 13.06
N PHE A 158 -6.76 12.50 12.62
CA PHE A 158 -6.76 12.86 11.19
C PHE A 158 -5.66 12.13 10.40
N PHE A 159 -4.51 11.92 11.05
CA PHE A 159 -3.38 11.14 10.58
C PHE A 159 -2.55 10.67 11.79
N GLU A 160 -1.77 9.62 11.61
CA GLU A 160 -0.92 9.07 12.66
C GLU A 160 0.38 9.86 12.78
N TYR A 161 1.09 10.02 11.66
CA TYR A 161 2.40 10.68 11.57
C TYR A 161 2.49 11.61 10.35
N LEU A 162 3.21 12.72 10.49
CA LEU A 162 3.93 13.40 9.40
C LEU A 162 5.43 13.17 9.66
N VAL A 163 6.15 12.71 8.64
CA VAL A 163 7.61 12.67 8.63
C VAL A 163 8.16 13.49 7.46
N VAL A 164 9.37 14.00 7.63
CA VAL A 164 10.21 14.47 6.53
C VAL A 164 11.41 13.55 6.45
N VAL A 165 11.63 12.97 5.28
CA VAL A 165 12.77 12.11 4.99
C VAL A 165 13.69 12.86 4.03
N SER A 166 14.95 13.01 4.40
CA SER A 166 15.97 13.68 3.59
C SER A 166 17.10 12.70 3.28
N LEU A 167 17.59 12.70 2.04
CA LEU A 167 18.69 11.85 1.60
C LEU A 167 20.04 12.39 2.11
N LYS A 168 20.69 11.63 2.99
CA LYS A 168 21.96 12.01 3.61
C LYS A 168 23.10 11.24 2.96
N LYS A 169 24.11 11.96 2.46
CA LYS A 169 25.31 11.33 1.91
C LYS A 169 26.08 10.59 3.00
N THR A 170 26.46 9.34 2.74
CA THR A 170 27.33 8.57 3.64
C THR A 170 28.75 9.16 3.64
N LYS A 171 29.51 9.00 4.73
CA LYS A 171 30.86 9.57 4.82
C LYS A 171 31.88 8.82 3.95
N ASP A 172 31.71 7.50 3.87
CA ASP A 172 32.74 6.58 3.38
C ASP A 172 32.45 6.07 1.95
N SER A 173 31.39 6.58 1.31
CA SER A 173 31.04 6.23 -0.07
C SER A 173 30.25 7.34 -0.77
N ASN A 174 30.05 7.22 -2.09
CA ASN A 174 29.22 8.16 -2.84
C ASN A 174 27.71 7.81 -2.80
N SER A 175 27.26 6.98 -1.86
CA SER A 175 25.85 6.61 -1.69
C SER A 175 25.11 7.49 -0.67
N TYR A 176 23.79 7.47 -0.75
CA TYR A 176 22.88 8.20 0.13
C TYR A 176 22.04 7.25 0.98
N GLU A 177 21.71 7.66 2.19
CA GLU A 177 20.78 6.95 3.07
C GLU A 177 19.57 7.86 3.37
N PRO A 178 18.32 7.39 3.20
CA PRO A 178 17.14 8.17 3.55
C PRO A 178 16.95 8.20 5.08
N GLN A 179 17.10 9.37 5.69
CA GLN A 179 16.97 9.55 7.14
C GLN A 179 15.83 10.51 7.49
N ILE A 180 15.09 10.22 8.56
CA ILE A 180 14.03 11.11 9.07
C ILE A 180 14.68 12.34 9.72
N THR A 181 14.40 13.52 9.16
CA THR A 181 14.90 14.81 9.65
C THR A 181 13.88 15.57 10.49
N TYR A 182 12.59 15.25 10.34
CA TYR A 182 11.49 15.78 11.15
C TYR A 182 10.40 14.70 11.35
N GLN A 183 9.81 14.64 12.55
CA GLN A 183 8.68 13.78 12.89
C GLN A 183 7.65 14.56 13.71
N PHE A 184 6.37 14.44 13.36
CA PHE A 184 5.23 14.89 14.17
C PHE A 184 4.16 13.79 14.24
N PRO A 185 3.61 13.43 15.41
CA PRO A 185 3.99 13.89 16.75
C PRO A 185 5.38 13.38 17.16
N LYS A 186 5.95 13.91 18.25
CA LYS A 186 7.22 13.42 18.80
C LYS A 186 7.03 12.08 19.54
N ARG A 187 8.09 11.27 19.62
CA ARG A 187 8.17 9.97 20.32
C ARG A 187 8.23 10.08 21.86
N ASP A 188 7.69 11.16 22.42
CA ASP A 188 7.80 11.49 23.84
C ASP A 188 6.69 10.76 24.64
N GLY A 189 7.06 10.12 25.75
CA GLY A 189 6.13 9.38 26.63
C GLY A 189 5.78 7.94 26.22
N MET A 190 6.25 7.44 25.07
CA MET A 190 5.93 6.08 24.59
C MET A 190 6.57 4.96 25.42
N VAL A 191 5.82 3.86 25.64
CA VAL A 191 6.33 2.64 26.29
C VAL A 191 7.37 1.96 25.39
N ARG A 192 8.42 1.37 25.99
CA ARG A 192 9.56 0.81 25.27
C ARG A 192 9.20 -0.12 24.10
N LYS A 193 8.26 -1.05 24.27
CA LYS A 193 7.83 -1.98 23.21
C LYS A 193 7.20 -1.24 22.01
N GLN A 194 6.24 -0.34 22.28
CA GLN A 194 5.62 0.51 21.26
C GLN A 194 6.67 1.36 20.53
N LYS A 195 7.64 1.90 21.27
CA LYS A 195 8.74 2.69 20.71
C LYS A 195 9.64 1.87 19.78
N GLU A 196 9.87 0.60 20.06
CA GLU A 196 10.63 -0.33 19.20
C GLU A 196 9.82 -0.77 17.96
N GLU A 197 8.51 -0.95 18.09
CA GLU A 197 7.58 -1.27 16.98
C GLU A 197 7.39 -0.07 16.02
N GLU A 198 7.23 1.13 16.56
CA GLU A 198 7.22 2.37 15.78
C GLU A 198 8.55 2.59 15.06
N GLU A 199 9.69 2.22 15.66
CA GLU A 199 10.98 2.40 14.99
C GLU A 199 11.13 1.52 13.74
N LYS A 200 10.56 0.31 13.75
CA LYS A 200 10.48 -0.55 12.57
C LYS A 200 9.58 0.07 11.50
N THR A 201 8.43 0.61 11.90
CA THR A 201 7.52 1.36 11.02
C THR A 201 8.21 2.54 10.36
N LEU A 202 8.89 3.39 11.14
CA LEU A 202 9.61 4.58 10.66
C LEU A 202 10.76 4.21 9.71
N LYS A 203 11.49 3.12 9.97
CA LYS A 203 12.53 2.60 9.06
C LYS A 203 11.95 2.04 7.76
N ALA A 204 10.77 1.42 7.79
CA ALA A 204 10.08 1.01 6.56
C ALA A 204 9.66 2.24 5.73
N ILE A 205 9.10 3.28 6.38
CA ILE A 205 8.65 4.51 5.72
C ILE A 205 9.78 5.21 4.94
N THR A 206 11.02 5.24 5.46
CA THR A 206 12.13 5.85 4.72
C THR A 206 12.47 5.13 3.41
N LEU A 207 12.26 3.81 3.34
CA LEU A 207 12.43 3.01 2.12
C LEU A 207 11.32 3.27 1.08
N PHE A 208 10.08 3.49 1.53
CA PHE A 208 8.97 3.82 0.62
C PHE A 208 8.95 5.29 0.18
N CYS A 209 9.59 6.20 0.92
CA CYS A 209 9.80 7.59 0.49
C CYS A 209 10.86 7.72 -0.62
N PHE A 210 11.81 6.78 -0.67
CA PHE A 210 12.90 6.72 -1.66
C PHE A 210 13.11 5.27 -2.13
N PRO A 211 12.14 4.71 -2.90
CA PRO A 211 12.19 3.32 -3.38
C PRO A 211 13.42 3.01 -4.25
N GLU A 212 14.02 4.03 -4.87
CA GLU A 212 15.29 3.98 -5.62
C GLU A 212 16.53 3.71 -4.75
N GLY A 213 16.34 3.48 -3.44
CA GLY A 213 17.40 3.04 -2.54
C GLY A 213 18.49 4.09 -2.34
N ILE A 214 19.75 3.68 -2.56
CA ILE A 214 20.94 4.46 -2.16
C ILE A 214 21.65 5.17 -3.32
N SER A 215 21.22 4.94 -4.56
CA SER A 215 21.93 5.34 -5.79
C SER A 215 21.52 6.73 -6.30
N TRP A 216 21.64 7.75 -5.46
CA TRP A 216 21.19 9.11 -5.76
C TRP A 216 22.27 10.02 -6.34
N ALA A 217 21.86 10.86 -7.30
CA ALA A 217 22.61 12.01 -7.78
C ALA A 217 21.93 13.32 -7.33
N PRO A 218 22.68 14.32 -6.82
CA PRO A 218 22.12 15.65 -6.55
C PRO A 218 21.56 16.31 -7.82
N LEU A 219 20.37 16.90 -7.70
CA LEU A 219 19.63 17.52 -8.80
C LEU A 219 19.63 19.05 -8.65
N THR A 220 19.77 19.77 -9.77
CA THR A 220 19.60 21.24 -9.82
C THR A 220 18.13 21.63 -9.90
N GLU A 221 17.35 20.84 -10.64
CA GLU A 221 15.93 20.98 -10.89
C GLU A 221 15.24 19.62 -10.71
N TYR A 222 14.05 19.63 -10.12
CA TYR A 222 13.22 18.45 -9.90
C TYR A 222 11.79 18.92 -9.62
N HIS A 223 10.83 18.40 -10.37
CA HIS A 223 9.41 18.74 -10.24
C HIS A 223 8.78 18.07 -9.01
N SER A 224 7.88 18.76 -8.31
CA SER A 224 7.21 18.21 -7.13
C SER A 224 6.37 16.99 -7.52
N GLU A 225 6.69 15.82 -6.98
CA GLU A 225 6.04 14.54 -7.30
C GLU A 225 5.22 14.08 -6.09
N THR A 226 3.93 13.79 -6.29
CA THR A 226 3.06 13.25 -5.22
C THR A 226 2.62 11.83 -5.57
N PHE A 227 2.77 10.90 -4.63
CA PHE A 227 2.49 9.47 -4.80
C PHE A 227 1.99 8.84 -3.49
N SER A 228 1.47 7.60 -3.54
CA SER A 228 1.06 6.85 -2.34
C SER A 228 1.59 5.41 -2.29
N PHE A 229 2.13 5.05 -1.13
CA PHE A 229 2.47 3.66 -0.80
C PHE A 229 1.50 3.09 0.24
N VAL A 230 1.39 1.76 0.31
CA VAL A 230 0.58 1.06 1.32
C VAL A 230 1.49 0.23 2.22
N LEU A 231 1.29 0.38 3.53
CA LEU A 231 1.83 -0.50 4.55
C LEU A 231 0.73 -1.47 4.97
N THR A 232 0.99 -2.77 4.93
CA THR A 232 0.07 -3.80 5.44
C THR A 232 0.59 -4.35 6.75
N GLU A 233 -0.26 -4.37 7.77
CA GLU A 233 0.07 -4.82 9.13
C GLU A 233 -0.07 -6.34 9.31
N ILE A 234 0.39 -6.86 10.45
CA ILE A 234 0.33 -8.29 10.79
C ILE A 234 -1.09 -8.88 10.87
N ASP A 235 -2.11 -8.04 11.00
CA ASP A 235 -3.54 -8.41 11.03
C ASP A 235 -4.23 -8.25 9.66
N GLY A 236 -3.50 -7.83 8.62
CA GLY A 236 -4.03 -7.55 7.29
C GLY A 236 -4.65 -6.16 7.14
N SER A 237 -4.69 -5.33 8.19
CA SER A 237 -5.09 -3.92 8.07
C SER A 237 -4.08 -3.13 7.24
N ARG A 238 -4.53 -2.04 6.62
CA ARG A 238 -3.72 -1.24 5.68
C ARG A 238 -3.65 0.22 6.12
N ARG A 239 -2.44 0.78 6.10
CA ARG A 239 -2.15 2.20 6.29
C ARG A 239 -1.62 2.80 5.00
N ASN A 240 -2.09 3.98 4.63
CA ASN A 240 -1.65 4.70 3.44
C ASN A 240 -0.56 5.69 3.82
N GLY A 241 0.58 5.61 3.14
CA GLY A 241 1.64 6.60 3.17
C GLY A 241 1.54 7.51 1.96
N TYR A 242 0.92 8.67 2.13
CA TYR A 242 0.90 9.71 1.12
C TYR A 242 2.23 10.44 1.17
N CYS A 243 2.88 10.64 0.02
CA CYS A 243 4.20 11.23 -0.06
C CYS A 243 4.23 12.35 -1.10
N ARG A 244 4.85 13.48 -0.77
CA ARG A 244 5.27 14.51 -1.72
C ARG A 244 6.78 14.69 -1.67
N ARG A 245 7.45 14.35 -2.77
CA ARG A 245 8.89 14.50 -2.99
C ARG A 245 9.14 15.83 -3.69
N LEU A 246 9.99 16.68 -3.13
CA LEU A 246 10.28 18.03 -3.62
C LEU A 246 11.76 18.40 -3.45
N LEU A 247 12.23 19.45 -4.14
CA LEU A 247 13.64 19.86 -4.08
C LEU A 247 13.85 21.02 -3.08
N PRO A 248 14.54 20.81 -1.94
CA PRO A 248 14.63 21.79 -0.86
C PRO A 248 15.22 23.13 -1.32
N GLY A 249 14.76 24.28 -0.82
CA GLY A 249 15.20 25.58 -1.33
C GLY A 249 16.71 25.82 -1.15
N GLY A 250 17.39 26.31 -2.19
CA GLY A 250 18.84 26.53 -2.16
C GLY A 250 19.42 26.85 -3.55
N LYS A 251 20.75 27.01 -3.61
CA LYS A 251 21.52 27.16 -4.88
C LYS A 251 22.35 25.90 -5.15
N GLY A 252 22.54 25.58 -6.42
CA GLY A 252 23.33 24.41 -6.86
C GLY A 252 22.56 23.09 -6.77
N ALA A 253 23.28 21.99 -7.04
CA ALA A 253 22.70 20.65 -7.04
C ALA A 253 22.50 20.12 -5.61
N ARG A 254 21.31 19.62 -5.30
CA ARG A 254 20.89 19.18 -3.96
C ARG A 254 20.07 17.88 -4.05
N ALA A 255 19.99 17.13 -2.95
CA ALA A 255 19.13 15.95 -2.91
C ALA A 255 17.67 16.34 -2.61
N PRO A 256 16.67 15.64 -3.15
CA PRO A 256 15.26 15.86 -2.81
C PRO A 256 14.93 15.47 -1.35
N GLU A 257 13.84 16.03 -0.85
CA GLU A 257 13.21 15.68 0.44
C GLU A 257 11.80 15.16 0.20
N ALA A 258 11.38 14.18 1.00
CA ALA A 258 10.07 13.56 0.94
C ALA A 258 9.26 13.89 2.20
N TYR A 259 8.15 14.60 2.02
CA TYR A 259 7.14 14.87 3.05
C TYR A 259 6.12 13.75 3.00
N CYS A 260 6.00 12.94 4.06
CA CYS A 260 5.11 11.79 4.08
C CYS A 260 4.14 11.81 5.27
N ILE A 261 2.84 11.66 4.98
CA ILE A 261 1.76 11.53 5.95
C ILE A 261 1.29 10.07 5.96
N ILE A 262 1.27 9.47 7.15
CA ILE A 262 0.76 8.11 7.38
C ILE A 262 -0.64 8.21 7.97
N SER A 263 -1.61 7.53 7.35
CA SER A 263 -2.95 7.38 7.91
C SER A 263 -3.65 6.12 7.43
N THR A 264 -4.32 5.42 8.33
CA THR A 264 -5.45 4.53 7.99
C THR A 264 -6.55 5.28 7.19
N LEU A 265 -6.68 6.60 7.37
CA LEU A 265 -7.77 7.36 6.77
C LEU A 265 -7.62 7.56 5.27
N ALA A 266 -8.74 7.26 4.65
CA ALA A 266 -8.96 7.18 3.24
C ALA A 266 -9.08 8.53 2.47
N CYS A 267 -8.12 9.48 2.34
CA CYS A 267 -8.37 10.65 1.44
C CYS A 267 -7.17 11.37 0.73
N PHE A 268 -6.82 10.98 -0.51
CA PHE A 268 -5.68 11.53 -1.28
C PHE A 268 -5.86 13.01 -1.63
N GLY A 269 -7.01 13.41 -2.19
CA GLY A 269 -7.26 14.81 -2.58
C GLY A 269 -7.25 15.80 -1.41
N LEU A 270 -7.49 15.30 -0.19
CA LEU A 270 -7.40 16.08 1.04
C LEU A 270 -5.95 16.13 1.55
N PHE A 271 -5.21 15.01 1.56
CA PHE A 271 -3.78 15.02 1.89
C PHE A 271 -2.94 15.84 0.91
N SER A 272 -3.31 15.91 -0.37
CA SER A 272 -2.68 16.85 -1.33
C SER A 272 -2.83 18.31 -0.86
N LYS A 273 -4.04 18.75 -0.50
CA LYS A 273 -4.28 20.10 0.05
C LYS A 273 -3.53 20.35 1.37
N ILE A 274 -3.38 19.33 2.21
CA ILE A 274 -2.55 19.43 3.42
C ILE A 274 -1.08 19.66 3.05
N PHE A 275 -0.55 18.95 2.05
CA PHE A 275 0.83 19.16 1.59
C PHE A 275 1.03 20.54 0.95
N ASP A 276 0.05 21.08 0.22
CA ASP A 276 0.11 22.45 -0.32
C ASP A 276 0.29 23.48 0.81
N GLU A 277 -0.47 23.31 1.89
CA GLU A 277 -0.39 24.13 3.11
C GLU A 277 0.90 23.89 3.91
N VAL A 278 1.44 22.66 3.95
CA VAL A 278 2.78 22.38 4.53
C VAL A 278 3.88 23.06 3.71
N GLU A 279 3.81 23.01 2.39
CA GLU A 279 4.80 23.59 1.48
C GLU A 279 4.82 25.13 1.57
N LYS A 280 3.64 25.76 1.62
CA LYS A 280 3.48 27.19 1.89
C LYS A 280 4.14 27.62 3.21
N ARG A 281 3.95 26.84 4.29
CA ARG A 281 4.57 27.13 5.61
C ARG A 281 6.08 26.87 5.61
N ARG A 282 6.53 25.85 4.89
CA ARG A 282 7.94 25.49 4.68
C ARG A 282 8.75 26.61 4.02
N GLN A 283 8.15 27.39 3.11
CA GLN A 283 8.80 28.54 2.48
C GLN A 283 9.14 29.66 3.48
N ILE A 284 8.45 29.72 4.63
CA ILE A 284 8.67 30.69 5.70
C ILE A 284 9.58 30.09 6.78
N SER A 285 9.23 28.94 7.35
CA SER A 285 10.06 28.22 8.33
C SER A 285 9.53 26.81 8.61
N MET A 286 10.44 25.84 8.82
CA MET A 286 10.09 24.50 9.36
C MET A 286 9.27 24.57 10.65
N ALA A 287 9.50 25.59 11.49
CA ALA A 287 8.76 25.76 12.74
C ALA A 287 7.26 26.00 12.53
N MET A 288 6.87 26.60 11.39
CA MET A 288 5.45 26.89 11.08
C MET A 288 4.63 25.63 10.73
N ILE A 289 5.27 24.51 10.44
CA ILE A 289 4.59 23.23 10.17
C ILE A 289 3.93 22.70 11.45
N TYR A 290 4.63 22.77 12.60
CA TYR A 290 4.18 22.15 13.84
C TYR A 290 2.80 22.67 14.33
N PRO A 291 2.53 24.00 14.45
CA PRO A 291 1.23 24.49 14.89
C PRO A 291 0.07 24.15 13.95
N PHE A 292 0.35 24.03 12.64
CA PHE A 292 -0.66 23.62 11.66
C PHE A 292 -0.99 22.14 11.78
N MET A 293 0.01 21.27 11.82
CA MET A 293 -0.19 19.82 11.93
C MET A 293 -0.79 19.42 13.28
N GLN A 294 -0.51 20.17 14.37
CA GLN A 294 -1.20 19.99 15.64
C GLN A 294 -2.70 20.31 15.53
N LYS A 295 -3.06 21.50 15.03
CA LYS A 295 -4.49 21.87 14.84
C LYS A 295 -5.23 20.91 13.92
N LEU A 296 -4.57 20.42 12.86
CA LEU A 296 -5.13 19.43 11.93
C LEU A 296 -5.37 18.08 12.63
N ARG A 297 -4.44 17.62 13.49
CA ARG A 297 -4.56 16.35 14.22
C ARG A 297 -5.57 16.40 15.38
N GLU A 298 -5.81 17.59 15.94
CA GLU A 298 -6.84 17.84 16.97
C GLU A 298 -8.26 18.02 16.41
N ALA A 299 -8.37 18.33 15.11
CA ALA A 299 -9.64 18.47 14.42
C ALA A 299 -10.28 17.12 14.07
N SER A 300 -11.61 17.05 14.15
CA SER A 300 -12.38 15.90 13.69
C SER A 300 -12.19 15.70 12.18
N PHE A 301 -11.95 14.46 11.74
CA PHE A 301 -11.96 14.13 10.32
C PHE A 301 -13.38 14.33 9.74
N PRO A 302 -13.53 14.98 8.56
CA PRO A 302 -14.85 15.22 7.98
C PRO A 302 -15.61 13.93 7.65
N ALA A 303 -16.93 13.97 7.88
CA ALA A 303 -17.85 12.99 7.30
C ALA A 303 -17.93 13.16 5.76
N PRO A 304 -18.36 12.15 4.99
CA PRO A 304 -18.49 12.28 3.54
C PRO A 304 -19.38 13.48 3.15
N GLY A 305 -18.97 14.23 2.13
CA GLY A 305 -19.62 15.48 1.70
C GLY A 305 -19.48 16.67 2.65
N HIS A 306 -18.84 16.53 3.82
CA HIS A 306 -18.68 17.61 4.80
C HIS A 306 -17.30 18.30 4.68
N THR A 307 -17.21 19.51 5.23
CA THR A 307 -15.97 20.31 5.26
C THR A 307 -15.57 20.61 6.70
N VAL A 308 -14.28 20.45 7.02
CA VAL A 308 -13.68 20.99 8.24
C VAL A 308 -12.87 22.24 7.93
N GLU A 309 -12.89 23.21 8.84
CA GLU A 309 -12.21 24.50 8.72
C GLU A 309 -11.04 24.60 9.71
N ILE A 310 -9.80 24.62 9.20
CA ILE A 310 -8.60 24.74 10.05
C ILE A 310 -8.12 26.19 10.05
N LYS A 311 -8.30 26.87 11.19
CA LYS A 311 -7.84 28.26 11.40
C LYS A 311 -6.35 28.30 11.73
N SER A 312 -5.52 28.65 10.76
CA SER A 312 -4.05 28.62 10.83
C SER A 312 -3.48 30.03 10.78
N PHE A 313 -2.49 30.34 11.63
CA PHE A 313 -1.80 31.63 11.57
C PHE A 313 -0.53 31.49 10.71
N ILE A 314 -0.27 32.49 9.88
CA ILE A 314 0.96 32.66 9.12
C ILE A 314 1.48 34.08 9.40
N PRO A 315 2.77 34.27 9.75
CA PRO A 315 3.38 35.60 9.83
C PRO A 315 3.12 36.41 8.56
N GLU A 316 2.93 37.73 8.72
CA GLU A 316 2.63 38.69 7.64
C GLU A 316 1.27 38.50 6.93
N SER A 317 0.80 37.26 6.71
CA SER A 317 -0.50 36.95 6.07
C SER A 317 -1.69 36.91 7.05
N GLY A 318 -1.45 36.76 8.35
CA GLY A 318 -2.49 36.76 9.38
C GLY A 318 -3.12 35.38 9.65
N THR A 319 -4.42 35.34 9.92
CA THR A 319 -5.15 34.06 10.17
C THR A 319 -5.92 33.64 8.94
N GLU A 320 -5.55 32.51 8.37
CA GLU A 320 -6.19 31.88 7.22
C GLU A 320 -7.15 30.76 7.66
N ILE A 321 -8.18 30.50 6.82
CA ILE A 321 -9.18 29.45 7.05
C ILE A 321 -9.07 28.41 5.95
N ILE A 322 -8.40 27.29 6.25
CA ILE A 322 -8.17 26.20 5.30
C ILE A 322 -9.41 25.31 5.26
N ARG A 323 -10.03 25.14 4.08
CA ARG A 323 -11.26 24.36 3.89
C ARG A 323 -10.93 22.96 3.38
N LEU A 324 -11.02 21.96 4.27
CA LEU A 324 -10.75 20.56 3.95
C LEU A 324 -12.07 19.80 3.80
N THR A 325 -12.55 19.74 2.56
CA THR A 325 -13.79 19.04 2.17
C THR A 325 -13.50 17.58 1.83
N ARG A 326 -14.34 16.68 2.33
CA ARG A 326 -14.35 15.27 1.96
C ARG A 326 -15.36 15.01 0.82
N PRO A 327 -15.01 14.24 -0.22
CA PRO A 327 -15.98 13.80 -1.23
C PRO A 327 -17.20 13.10 -0.62
N LEU A 328 -18.33 13.10 -1.33
CA LEU A 328 -19.51 12.32 -0.92
C LEU A 328 -19.29 10.82 -1.16
N ASP A 329 -18.65 10.47 -2.28
CA ASP A 329 -18.29 9.12 -2.68
C ASP A 329 -17.04 8.63 -1.93
N SER A 330 -17.22 8.24 -0.67
CA SER A 330 -16.12 7.83 0.24
C SER A 330 -15.26 6.64 -0.21
N TRP A 331 -15.82 5.72 -0.99
CA TRP A 331 -15.11 4.63 -1.68
C TRP A 331 -14.05 5.08 -2.71
N LEU A 332 -14.11 6.32 -3.23
CA LEU A 332 -13.29 6.79 -4.35
C LEU A 332 -12.27 7.87 -3.98
N GLU A 333 -12.08 8.14 -2.70
CA GLU A 333 -11.23 9.22 -2.18
C GLU A 333 -9.70 9.06 -2.48
N HIS A 334 -9.29 7.97 -3.13
CA HIS A 334 -7.89 7.65 -3.55
C HIS A 334 -7.72 7.61 -5.06
N VAL A 335 -8.84 7.60 -5.75
CA VAL A 335 -8.91 6.95 -7.05
C VAL A 335 -8.90 8.02 -8.10
N ASP A 336 -7.88 8.01 -8.95
CA ASP A 336 -7.87 8.80 -10.16
C ASP A 336 -7.94 7.86 -11.36
N PHE A 337 -9.16 7.66 -11.87
CA PHE A 337 -9.36 6.89 -13.09
C PHE A 337 -8.90 7.65 -14.35
N ALA A 338 -8.66 8.97 -14.29
CA ALA A 338 -8.07 9.68 -15.42
C ALA A 338 -6.65 9.16 -15.69
N THR A 339 -5.81 9.03 -14.67
CA THR A 339 -4.46 8.44 -14.83
C THR A 339 -4.51 7.02 -15.38
N LEU A 340 -5.45 6.17 -14.93
CA LEU A 340 -5.63 4.83 -15.49
C LEU A 340 -5.92 4.86 -17.01
N PHE A 341 -6.90 5.66 -17.44
CA PHE A 341 -7.31 5.74 -18.85
C PHE A 341 -6.41 6.63 -19.71
N ASN A 342 -5.51 7.41 -19.11
CA ASN A 342 -4.40 8.09 -19.79
C ASN A 342 -3.21 7.14 -20.03
N CYS A 343 -3.19 5.95 -19.41
CA CYS A 343 -2.13 4.96 -19.56
C CYS A 343 -2.57 3.69 -20.30
N LEU A 344 -3.87 3.38 -20.34
CA LEU A 344 -4.43 2.14 -20.88
C LEU A 344 -5.72 2.39 -21.67
N THR A 345 -5.93 1.66 -22.78
CA THR A 345 -7.23 1.69 -23.49
C THR A 345 -8.33 0.97 -22.69
N ASP A 346 -9.58 1.19 -23.07
CA ASP A 346 -10.75 0.50 -22.53
C ASP A 346 -10.58 -1.03 -22.53
N GLU A 347 -10.08 -1.60 -23.63
CA GLU A 347 -9.79 -3.03 -23.76
C GLU A 347 -8.66 -3.48 -22.84
N GLU A 348 -7.58 -2.71 -22.74
CA GLU A 348 -6.43 -3.02 -21.89
C GLU A 348 -6.81 -2.99 -20.40
N VAL A 349 -7.59 -1.99 -19.97
CA VAL A 349 -8.17 -1.94 -18.62
C VAL A 349 -9.06 -3.15 -18.35
N LEU A 350 -9.83 -3.62 -19.34
CA LEU A 350 -10.62 -4.85 -19.18
C LEU A 350 -9.77 -6.12 -19.14
N LEU A 351 -8.58 -6.17 -19.75
CA LEU A 351 -7.63 -7.30 -19.59
C LEU A 351 -7.00 -7.30 -18.19
N VAL A 352 -6.57 -6.13 -17.70
CA VAL A 352 -6.04 -5.97 -16.34
C VAL A 352 -7.10 -6.30 -15.28
N PHE A 353 -8.33 -5.78 -15.44
CA PHE A 353 -9.47 -6.12 -14.58
C PHE A 353 -9.78 -7.63 -14.62
N ALA A 354 -9.75 -8.26 -15.80
CA ALA A 354 -9.97 -9.69 -15.95
C ALA A 354 -8.95 -10.55 -15.18
N ALA A 355 -7.69 -10.12 -15.16
CA ALA A 355 -6.65 -10.75 -14.34
C ALA A 355 -6.85 -10.48 -12.84
N ALA A 356 -7.22 -9.26 -12.45
CA ALA A 356 -7.43 -8.89 -11.06
C ALA A 356 -8.64 -9.60 -10.43
N VAL A 357 -9.77 -9.73 -11.14
CA VAL A 357 -10.94 -10.47 -10.61
C VAL A 357 -10.69 -11.97 -10.47
N LEU A 358 -9.66 -12.54 -11.10
CA LEU A 358 -9.25 -13.94 -10.89
C LEU A 358 -8.04 -14.10 -9.97
N GLU A 359 -7.69 -13.06 -9.19
CA GLU A 359 -6.58 -13.07 -8.23
C GLU A 359 -5.26 -13.54 -8.87
N ARG A 360 -4.88 -12.92 -9.98
CA ARG A 360 -3.57 -13.16 -10.61
C ARG A 360 -2.45 -12.38 -9.93
N ARG A 361 -1.21 -12.77 -10.24
CA ARG A 361 -0.04 -11.96 -9.97
C ARG A 361 0.08 -10.90 -11.06
N ILE A 362 0.08 -9.62 -10.68
CA ILE A 362 0.19 -8.49 -11.59
C ILE A 362 1.29 -7.55 -11.11
N VAL A 363 2.24 -7.23 -11.99
CA VAL A 363 3.21 -6.16 -11.81
C VAL A 363 2.89 -5.02 -12.76
N PHE A 364 2.75 -3.81 -12.22
CA PHE A 364 2.71 -2.57 -12.98
C PHE A 364 4.12 -1.97 -13.06
N ILE A 365 4.46 -1.38 -14.21
CA ILE A 365 5.77 -0.80 -14.50
C ILE A 365 5.59 0.66 -14.93
N ALA A 366 6.30 1.60 -14.30
CA ALA A 366 6.37 3.01 -14.69
C ALA A 366 7.73 3.62 -14.30
N ASN A 367 8.08 4.79 -14.82
CA ASN A 367 9.23 5.55 -14.28
C ASN A 367 8.78 6.35 -13.05
N GLU A 368 7.57 6.89 -13.16
CA GLU A 368 6.91 7.89 -12.33
C GLU A 368 6.15 7.20 -11.18
N LEU A 369 6.46 7.56 -9.93
CA LEU A 369 5.82 6.99 -8.74
C LEU A 369 4.35 7.43 -8.61
N SER A 370 4.05 8.63 -9.10
CA SER A 370 2.69 9.18 -9.18
C SER A 370 1.78 8.30 -10.05
N ILE A 371 2.20 8.00 -11.29
CA ILE A 371 1.45 7.12 -12.22
C ILE A 371 1.32 5.71 -11.61
N LEU A 372 2.44 5.16 -11.13
CA LEU A 372 2.50 3.80 -10.60
C LEU A 372 1.50 3.57 -9.45
N SER A 373 1.47 4.50 -8.48
CA SER A 373 0.55 4.44 -7.35
C SER A 373 -0.90 4.72 -7.73
N GLN A 374 -1.18 5.71 -8.60
CA GLN A 374 -2.54 6.00 -9.04
C GLN A 374 -3.17 4.86 -9.84
N VAL A 375 -2.43 4.26 -10.79
CA VAL A 375 -2.90 3.13 -11.61
C VAL A 375 -3.28 1.93 -10.75
N ILE A 376 -2.43 1.53 -9.81
CA ILE A 376 -2.66 0.31 -9.02
C ILE A 376 -3.76 0.50 -7.96
N HIS A 377 -3.90 1.70 -7.38
CA HIS A 377 -5.07 2.04 -6.55
C HIS A 377 -6.36 2.05 -7.38
N ALA A 378 -6.33 2.57 -8.62
CA ALA A 378 -7.48 2.56 -9.51
C ALA A 378 -7.90 1.13 -9.90
N VAL A 379 -6.96 0.26 -10.29
CA VAL A 379 -7.24 -1.15 -10.59
C VAL A 379 -7.84 -1.88 -9.39
N ALA A 380 -7.36 -1.62 -8.16
CA ALA A 380 -7.96 -2.18 -6.96
C ALA A 380 -9.39 -1.67 -6.71
N ALA A 381 -9.68 -0.40 -7.01
CA ALA A 381 -11.01 0.17 -6.88
C ALA A 381 -12.04 -0.39 -7.88
N LEU A 382 -11.60 -0.85 -9.07
CA LEU A 382 -12.47 -1.54 -10.04
C LEU A 382 -13.12 -2.81 -9.46
N LEU A 383 -12.55 -3.40 -8.39
CA LEU A 383 -13.01 -4.66 -7.80
C LEU A 383 -14.21 -4.49 -6.86
N TYR A 384 -14.55 -3.27 -6.44
CA TYR A 384 -15.64 -3.02 -5.49
C TYR A 384 -16.97 -3.64 -5.99
N PRO A 385 -17.72 -4.40 -5.17
CA PRO A 385 -17.71 -4.43 -3.70
C PRO A 385 -16.61 -5.30 -3.07
N PHE A 386 -15.78 -5.98 -3.87
CA PHE A 386 -14.72 -6.83 -3.36
C PHE A 386 -13.45 -6.02 -3.10
N THR A 387 -12.85 -6.22 -1.93
CA THR A 387 -11.54 -5.64 -1.56
C THR A 387 -10.45 -6.66 -1.88
N TRP A 388 -9.36 -6.25 -2.54
CA TRP A 388 -8.22 -7.13 -2.81
C TRP A 388 -7.60 -7.70 -1.52
N GLN A 389 -7.55 -9.04 -1.40
CA GLN A 389 -7.22 -9.74 -0.15
C GLN A 389 -5.76 -10.19 -0.01
N HIS A 390 -5.00 -10.17 -1.10
CA HIS A 390 -3.60 -10.64 -1.11
C HIS A 390 -2.62 -9.46 -1.02
N THR A 391 -1.33 -9.74 -1.21
CA THR A 391 -0.27 -8.72 -1.18
C THR A 391 -0.58 -7.55 -2.11
N PHE A 392 -0.47 -6.35 -1.56
CA PHE A 392 -0.67 -5.08 -2.27
C PHE A 392 0.47 -4.14 -1.89
N ILE A 393 1.36 -3.85 -2.83
CA ILE A 393 2.48 -2.93 -2.64
C ILE A 393 2.51 -1.99 -3.85
N SER A 394 1.90 -0.81 -3.72
CA SER A 394 1.74 0.12 -4.84
C SER A 394 3.05 0.69 -5.38
N ILE A 395 4.10 0.68 -4.57
CA ILE A 395 5.48 1.02 -4.95
C ILE A 395 6.41 0.07 -4.18
N VAL A 396 7.11 -0.82 -4.88
CA VAL A 396 8.10 -1.75 -4.32
C VAL A 396 9.48 -1.07 -4.29
N PRO A 397 10.10 -0.86 -3.11
CA PRO A 397 11.49 -0.41 -3.00
C PRO A 397 12.47 -1.45 -3.56
N GLU A 398 13.61 -1.00 -4.11
CA GLU A 398 14.68 -1.86 -4.66
C GLU A 398 15.06 -3.00 -3.70
N ILE A 399 15.23 -2.70 -2.41
CA ILE A 399 15.62 -3.68 -1.38
C ILE A 399 14.55 -4.77 -1.11
N LEU A 400 13.31 -4.57 -1.59
CA LEU A 400 12.20 -5.53 -1.48
C LEU A 400 11.84 -6.20 -2.82
N ILE A 401 12.60 -5.97 -3.90
CA ILE A 401 12.27 -6.47 -5.25
C ILE A 401 12.06 -7.99 -5.31
N ASP A 402 12.74 -8.78 -4.45
CA ASP A 402 12.56 -10.23 -4.31
C ASP A 402 11.09 -10.65 -4.05
N VAL A 403 10.21 -9.74 -3.64
CA VAL A 403 8.77 -9.99 -3.46
C VAL A 403 8.06 -10.43 -4.77
N VAL A 404 8.60 -10.10 -5.96
CA VAL A 404 8.06 -10.62 -7.24
C VAL A 404 8.22 -12.15 -7.39
N MET A 405 8.99 -12.81 -6.52
CA MET A 405 9.10 -14.27 -6.47
C MET A 405 8.02 -14.94 -5.59
N ALA A 406 7.06 -14.18 -5.07
CA ALA A 406 5.95 -14.75 -4.32
C ALA A 406 5.07 -15.66 -5.22
N PRO A 407 4.73 -16.89 -4.78
CA PRO A 407 3.86 -17.80 -5.53
C PRO A 407 2.36 -17.52 -5.31
N THR A 408 2.02 -16.63 -4.37
CA THR A 408 0.66 -16.17 -4.09
C THR A 408 0.27 -14.99 -4.99
N PRO A 409 -1.03 -14.72 -5.20
CA PRO A 409 -1.48 -13.52 -5.91
C PRO A 409 -0.89 -12.24 -5.30
N TYR A 410 -0.67 -11.24 -6.14
CA TYR A 410 -0.26 -9.90 -5.70
C TYR A 410 -0.65 -8.83 -6.71
N LEU A 411 -0.79 -7.60 -6.21
CA LEU A 411 -0.70 -6.38 -7.02
C LEU A 411 0.56 -5.63 -6.57
N LEU A 412 1.54 -5.51 -7.46
CA LEU A 412 2.81 -4.82 -7.20
C LEU A 412 3.02 -3.68 -8.21
N GLY A 413 3.50 -2.53 -7.75
CA GLY A 413 4.07 -1.49 -8.62
C GLY A 413 5.59 -1.48 -8.51
N VAL A 414 6.30 -1.64 -9.64
CA VAL A 414 7.76 -1.68 -9.70
C VAL A 414 8.28 -0.55 -10.61
N GLN A 415 9.32 0.17 -10.19
CA GLN A 415 9.92 1.19 -11.04
C GLN A 415 10.67 0.57 -12.22
N LYS A 416 10.55 1.19 -13.40
CA LYS A 416 11.02 0.65 -14.69
C LYS A 416 12.52 0.38 -14.78
N HIS A 417 13.34 1.01 -13.94
CA HIS A 417 14.77 0.70 -13.83
C HIS A 417 15.06 -0.65 -13.15
N LEU A 418 14.07 -1.26 -12.49
CA LEU A 418 14.11 -2.60 -11.89
C LEU A 418 13.44 -3.67 -12.78
N LEU A 419 12.99 -3.33 -14.00
CA LEU A 419 12.31 -4.26 -14.90
C LEU A 419 13.13 -5.52 -15.19
N ASP A 420 14.45 -5.39 -15.37
CA ASP A 420 15.38 -6.52 -15.57
C ASP A 420 15.44 -7.50 -14.39
N LEU A 421 14.92 -7.12 -13.21
CA LEU A 421 14.80 -7.98 -12.03
C LEU A 421 13.43 -8.66 -11.92
N VAL A 422 12.44 -8.22 -12.70
CA VAL A 422 11.13 -8.86 -12.81
C VAL A 422 11.25 -10.08 -13.71
N THR A 423 11.68 -11.20 -13.11
CA THR A 423 11.87 -12.48 -13.81
C THR A 423 10.61 -12.93 -14.54
N ASP A 424 10.78 -13.49 -15.74
CA ASP A 424 9.73 -14.29 -16.39
C ASP A 424 9.28 -15.44 -15.47
N GLN A 425 7.98 -15.51 -15.18
CA GLN A 425 7.35 -16.55 -14.38
C GLN A 425 6.03 -16.95 -15.03
N SER A 426 5.71 -18.26 -14.98
CA SER A 426 4.37 -18.71 -15.35
C SER A 426 3.32 -17.98 -14.49
N ASP A 427 2.13 -17.73 -15.04
CA ASP A 427 1.01 -17.17 -14.29
C ASP A 427 1.29 -15.77 -13.66
N LEU A 428 2.02 -14.92 -14.40
CA LEU A 428 2.31 -13.52 -14.10
C LEU A 428 1.87 -12.63 -15.28
N LEU A 429 1.21 -11.51 -14.97
CA LEU A 429 0.92 -10.42 -15.91
C LEU A 429 1.86 -9.24 -15.60
N VAL A 430 2.59 -8.71 -16.59
CA VAL A 430 3.43 -7.50 -16.45
C VAL A 430 2.92 -6.40 -17.39
N VAL A 431 2.54 -5.26 -16.81
CA VAL A 431 1.85 -4.16 -17.50
C VAL A 431 2.70 -2.88 -17.44
N ASP A 432 3.17 -2.42 -18.58
CA ASP A 432 3.81 -1.11 -18.72
C ASP A 432 2.75 -0.01 -18.79
N VAL A 433 2.86 0.97 -17.90
CA VAL A 433 2.01 2.16 -17.81
C VAL A 433 2.82 3.46 -17.84
N SER A 434 4.12 3.40 -18.18
CA SER A 434 4.86 4.59 -18.58
C SER A 434 4.22 5.24 -19.81
N GLN A 435 4.21 6.58 -19.84
CA GLN A 435 3.75 7.37 -20.98
C GLN A 435 4.56 7.13 -22.28
N ASN A 436 5.81 6.62 -22.17
CA ASN A 436 6.72 6.35 -23.28
C ASN A 436 6.97 4.85 -23.55
N LYS A 437 6.05 3.97 -23.14
CA LYS A 437 6.11 2.54 -23.41
C LYS A 437 6.06 2.19 -24.90
N GLN A 438 6.64 1.05 -25.27
CA GLN A 438 6.57 0.50 -26.63
C GLN A 438 5.43 -0.53 -26.76
N GLU A 439 5.22 -1.34 -25.72
CA GLU A 439 4.16 -2.34 -25.62
C GLU A 439 3.54 -2.25 -24.22
N THR A 440 2.22 -2.47 -24.10
CA THR A 440 1.53 -2.43 -22.80
C THR A 440 1.75 -3.69 -21.97
N PHE A 441 1.76 -4.86 -22.58
CA PHE A 441 1.82 -6.14 -21.87
C PHE A 441 3.13 -6.85 -22.12
N LEU A 442 4.12 -6.61 -21.26
CA LEU A 442 5.47 -7.17 -21.37
C LEU A 442 5.50 -8.68 -21.09
N VAL A 443 4.56 -9.17 -20.28
CA VAL A 443 4.28 -10.59 -20.05
C VAL A 443 2.77 -10.77 -19.96
N SER A 444 2.21 -11.77 -20.65
CA SER A 444 0.78 -12.13 -20.66
C SER A 444 0.59 -13.63 -20.50
N ILE A 445 -0.52 -14.07 -19.91
CA ILE A 445 -0.84 -15.50 -19.74
C ILE A 445 -1.63 -16.03 -20.94
N GLY A 446 -2.33 -15.15 -21.67
CA GLY A 446 -2.89 -15.41 -23.00
C GLY A 446 -4.38 -15.76 -23.01
N ASP A 447 -5.01 -15.98 -21.85
CA ASP A 447 -6.45 -16.22 -21.73
C ASP A 447 -7.25 -15.00 -21.24
N GLU A 448 -6.60 -13.88 -20.89
CA GLU A 448 -7.21 -12.68 -20.30
C GLU A 448 -8.46 -12.22 -21.08
N ALA A 449 -8.35 -12.17 -22.41
CA ALA A 449 -9.43 -11.74 -23.31
C ALA A 449 -10.69 -12.63 -23.26
N SER A 450 -10.57 -13.85 -22.73
CA SER A 450 -11.63 -14.87 -22.65
C SER A 450 -12.27 -15.02 -21.27
N ILE A 451 -11.69 -14.41 -20.22
CA ILE A 451 -12.16 -14.51 -18.83
C ILE A 451 -13.55 -13.88 -18.68
N LEU A 452 -13.72 -12.66 -19.18
CA LEU A 452 -14.96 -11.88 -19.03
C LEU A 452 -16.03 -12.40 -20.00
N PRO A 453 -17.30 -12.58 -19.57
CA PRO A 453 -18.37 -13.02 -20.46
C PRO A 453 -18.55 -12.03 -21.63
N PRO A 454 -18.49 -12.45 -22.91
CA PRO A 454 -18.37 -11.51 -24.04
C PRO A 454 -19.44 -10.42 -24.12
N LYS A 455 -20.70 -10.74 -23.79
CA LYS A 455 -21.78 -9.75 -23.71
C LYS A 455 -21.53 -8.70 -22.62
N LEU A 456 -21.05 -9.11 -21.44
CA LEU A 456 -20.71 -8.17 -20.37
C LEU A 456 -19.48 -7.34 -20.73
N LYS A 457 -18.48 -7.91 -21.42
CA LYS A 457 -17.33 -7.17 -21.95
C LYS A 457 -17.76 -6.09 -22.94
N ALA A 458 -18.66 -6.41 -23.87
CA ALA A 458 -19.19 -5.44 -24.83
C ALA A 458 -19.97 -4.30 -24.14
N GLU A 459 -20.85 -4.61 -23.20
CA GLU A 459 -21.60 -3.60 -22.43
C GLU A 459 -20.68 -2.73 -21.53
N LEU A 460 -19.55 -3.27 -21.03
CA LEU A 460 -18.53 -2.49 -20.34
C LEU A 460 -17.83 -1.50 -21.30
N LEU A 461 -17.36 -1.97 -22.46
CA LEU A 461 -16.71 -1.11 -23.47
C LEU A 461 -17.65 -0.01 -23.99
N GLU A 462 -18.93 -0.32 -24.20
CA GLU A 462 -19.95 0.66 -24.61
C GLU A 462 -20.06 1.82 -23.61
N VAL A 463 -20.23 1.52 -22.31
CA VAL A 463 -20.34 2.57 -21.29
C VAL A 463 -19.00 3.28 -21.04
N LEU A 464 -17.87 2.56 -21.05
CA LEU A 464 -16.55 3.17 -20.88
C LEU A 464 -16.21 4.12 -22.02
N SER A 465 -16.47 3.79 -23.29
CA SER A 465 -16.24 4.71 -24.42
C SER A 465 -17.03 6.02 -24.27
N GLY A 466 -18.21 5.97 -23.65
CA GLY A 466 -19.03 7.13 -23.32
C GLY A 466 -18.42 8.07 -22.27
N ARG A 467 -17.43 7.62 -21.47
CA ARG A 467 -16.84 8.39 -20.35
C ARG A 467 -16.17 9.70 -20.77
N GLN A 468 -15.79 9.84 -22.04
CA GLN A 468 -15.17 11.04 -22.60
C GLN A 468 -16.07 12.29 -22.53
N LYS A 469 -17.36 12.10 -22.21
CA LYS A 469 -18.35 13.18 -22.01
C LYS A 469 -18.42 13.70 -20.57
N ALA A 470 -17.64 13.14 -19.63
CA ALA A 470 -17.63 13.54 -18.23
C ALA A 470 -17.10 14.97 -18.06
N SER A 471 -17.77 15.77 -17.23
CA SER A 471 -17.45 17.18 -16.99
C SER A 471 -16.22 17.42 -16.09
N GLY A 472 -15.67 16.38 -15.47
CA GLY A 472 -14.48 16.44 -14.63
C GLY A 472 -14.13 15.10 -13.97
N VAL A 473 -13.05 15.08 -13.19
CA VAL A 473 -12.49 13.85 -12.57
C VAL A 473 -13.50 13.15 -11.66
N GLU A 474 -14.28 13.88 -10.85
CA GLU A 474 -15.30 13.30 -9.96
C GLU A 474 -16.41 12.58 -10.76
N GLU A 475 -16.87 13.17 -11.87
CA GLU A 475 -17.86 12.52 -12.73
C GLU A 475 -17.29 11.33 -13.49
N LEU A 476 -16.07 11.44 -14.02
CA LEU A 476 -15.35 10.32 -14.64
C LEU A 476 -15.23 9.15 -13.65
N ASN A 477 -14.79 9.44 -12.43
CA ASN A 477 -14.64 8.44 -11.38
C ASN A 477 -15.98 7.74 -11.06
N ARG A 478 -17.06 8.52 -10.92
CA ARG A 478 -18.41 7.99 -10.70
C ARG A 478 -18.89 7.12 -11.86
N VAL A 479 -18.70 7.54 -13.10
CA VAL A 479 -19.10 6.79 -14.31
C VAL A 479 -18.36 5.45 -14.39
N VAL A 480 -17.04 5.46 -14.20
CA VAL A 480 -16.22 4.24 -14.19
C VAL A 480 -16.69 3.30 -13.07
N SER A 481 -16.82 3.82 -11.84
CA SER A 481 -17.17 3.00 -10.68
C SER A 481 -18.56 2.37 -10.79
N ASP A 482 -19.57 3.10 -11.27
CA ASP A 482 -20.91 2.53 -11.48
C ASP A 482 -20.92 1.48 -12.60
N THR A 483 -20.06 1.63 -13.61
CA THR A 483 -19.90 0.68 -14.73
C THR A 483 -19.39 -0.68 -14.25
N PHE A 484 -18.32 -0.69 -13.44
CA PHE A 484 -17.78 -1.93 -12.87
C PHE A 484 -18.64 -2.49 -11.73
N LEU A 485 -19.25 -1.63 -10.90
CA LEU A 485 -20.22 -2.07 -9.89
C LEU A 485 -21.44 -2.76 -10.53
N HIS A 486 -21.95 -2.22 -11.65
CA HIS A 486 -23.06 -2.83 -12.40
C HIS A 486 -22.70 -4.22 -12.98
N PHE A 487 -21.43 -4.45 -13.35
CA PHE A 487 -20.94 -5.79 -13.70
C PHE A 487 -21.07 -6.77 -12.52
N PHE A 488 -20.69 -6.37 -11.30
CA PHE A 488 -20.87 -7.22 -10.11
C PHE A 488 -22.35 -7.40 -9.75
N VAL A 489 -23.19 -6.35 -9.83
CA VAL A 489 -24.64 -6.47 -9.62
C VAL A 489 -25.27 -7.53 -10.55
N ARG A 490 -24.76 -7.66 -11.79
CA ARG A 490 -25.27 -8.61 -12.78
C ARG A 490 -24.65 -10.01 -12.73
N THR A 491 -23.42 -10.15 -12.22
CA THR A 491 -22.74 -11.45 -12.11
C THR A 491 -22.96 -12.12 -10.76
N VAL A 492 -23.07 -11.34 -9.67
CA VAL A 492 -23.14 -11.85 -8.30
C VAL A 492 -24.23 -11.21 -7.42
N GLY A 493 -24.92 -10.15 -7.87
CA GLY A 493 -25.94 -9.43 -7.08
C GLY A 493 -27.19 -10.24 -6.68
N HIS A 494 -27.29 -11.52 -7.07
CA HIS A 494 -28.30 -12.47 -6.59
C HIS A 494 -27.84 -13.32 -5.40
N TYR A 495 -26.61 -13.13 -4.89
CA TYR A 495 -25.98 -14.01 -3.88
C TYR A 495 -26.82 -14.21 -2.60
N ALA A 496 -27.45 -13.15 -2.09
CA ALA A 496 -28.20 -13.18 -0.84
C ALA A 496 -29.37 -14.19 -0.86
N SER A 497 -29.94 -14.49 -2.03
CA SER A 497 -30.98 -15.52 -2.18
C SER A 497 -30.47 -16.96 -2.05
N PHE A 498 -29.17 -17.15 -1.82
CA PHE A 498 -28.51 -18.45 -1.66
C PHE A 498 -27.79 -18.61 -0.32
N ILE A 499 -27.83 -17.59 0.54
CA ILE A 499 -27.48 -17.71 1.97
C ILE A 499 -28.72 -18.24 2.70
N LYS A 500 -28.56 -19.37 3.40
CA LYS A 500 -29.62 -19.99 4.22
C LYS A 500 -29.26 -19.82 5.68
N TYR A 501 -30.10 -19.10 6.43
CA TYR A 501 -29.98 -19.03 7.89
C TYR A 501 -30.75 -20.22 8.49
N GLY A 502 -30.17 -20.81 9.54
CA GLY A 502 -30.76 -21.94 10.24
C GLY A 502 -31.74 -21.53 11.34
N ALA A 503 -31.82 -22.36 12.38
CA ALA A 503 -32.60 -22.00 13.57
C ALA A 503 -31.92 -20.85 14.35
N THR A 504 -32.65 -20.20 15.25
CA THR A 504 -32.23 -18.97 15.94
C THR A 504 -30.85 -19.09 16.59
N GLY A 505 -29.84 -18.44 15.99
CA GLY A 505 -28.45 -18.41 16.48
C GLY A 505 -27.42 -18.92 15.48
N GLU A 506 -27.82 -19.65 14.44
CA GLU A 506 -26.89 -20.17 13.43
C GLU A 506 -26.47 -19.10 12.40
N HIS A 507 -25.20 -19.11 12.00
CA HIS A 507 -24.70 -18.29 10.89
C HIS A 507 -25.38 -18.67 9.57
N GLY A 508 -25.39 -17.74 8.61
CA GLY A 508 -25.81 -18.05 7.24
C GLY A 508 -24.89 -19.08 6.58
N VAL A 509 -25.45 -19.91 5.69
CA VAL A 509 -24.70 -20.90 4.91
C VAL A 509 -24.99 -20.72 3.41
N PHE A 510 -23.95 -20.43 2.64
CA PHE A 510 -24.04 -20.07 1.22
C PHE A 510 -23.98 -21.29 0.28
N ASP A 511 -25.06 -21.49 -0.48
CA ASP A 511 -25.17 -22.56 -1.49
C ASP A 511 -24.48 -22.16 -2.81
N ARG A 512 -23.14 -22.14 -2.83
CA ARG A 512 -22.30 -21.84 -4.02
C ARG A 512 -22.75 -22.66 -5.25
N ARG A 513 -23.25 -23.89 -5.05
CA ARG A 513 -23.73 -24.76 -6.14
C ARG A 513 -25.05 -24.26 -6.74
N ALA A 514 -26.04 -23.92 -5.93
CA ALA A 514 -27.31 -23.36 -6.39
C ALA A 514 -27.13 -21.95 -6.99
N PHE A 515 -26.33 -21.11 -6.34
CA PHE A 515 -25.97 -19.77 -6.82
C PHE A 515 -25.41 -19.77 -8.24
N CYS A 516 -24.44 -20.65 -8.54
CA CYS A 516 -23.91 -20.80 -9.89
C CYS A 516 -24.93 -21.42 -10.87
N LYS A 517 -25.82 -22.32 -10.42
CA LYS A 517 -26.85 -22.92 -11.29
C LYS A 517 -27.89 -21.89 -11.74
N ALA A 518 -28.23 -20.91 -10.90
CA ALA A 518 -29.24 -19.88 -11.16
C ALA A 518 -28.86 -18.85 -12.24
N ILE A 519 -27.63 -18.89 -12.77
CA ILE A 519 -27.18 -18.01 -13.86
C ILE A 519 -27.47 -18.72 -15.20
N ASP A 520 -28.43 -18.25 -15.98
CA ASP A 520 -28.84 -18.87 -17.26
C ASP A 520 -27.71 -18.91 -18.30
N SER A 521 -27.00 -17.78 -18.45
CA SER A 521 -25.93 -17.60 -19.44
C SER A 521 -24.74 -18.54 -19.17
N LYS A 522 -24.44 -19.43 -20.14
CA LYS A 522 -23.33 -20.41 -20.03
C LYS A 522 -21.96 -19.75 -19.82
N THR A 523 -21.69 -18.63 -20.49
CA THR A 523 -20.42 -17.89 -20.37
C THR A 523 -20.32 -17.15 -19.04
N THR A 524 -21.40 -16.48 -18.61
CA THR A 524 -21.48 -15.83 -17.29
C THR A 524 -21.36 -16.86 -16.16
N ARG A 525 -22.02 -18.01 -16.29
CA ARG A 525 -21.90 -19.15 -15.37
C ARG A 525 -20.47 -19.71 -15.32
N HIS A 526 -19.73 -19.72 -16.42
CA HIS A 526 -18.32 -20.14 -16.45
C HIS A 526 -17.42 -19.13 -15.72
N PHE A 527 -17.56 -17.83 -16.00
CA PHE A 527 -16.86 -16.76 -15.28
C PHE A 527 -17.12 -16.85 -13.77
N VAL A 528 -18.39 -16.88 -13.34
CA VAL A 528 -18.74 -16.91 -11.92
C VAL A 528 -18.27 -18.20 -11.24
N LYS A 529 -18.18 -19.33 -11.95
CA LYS A 529 -17.55 -20.55 -11.41
C LYS A 529 -16.05 -20.41 -11.15
N LYS A 530 -15.32 -19.61 -11.93
CA LYS A 530 -13.92 -19.22 -11.63
C LYS A 530 -13.87 -18.21 -10.48
N PHE A 531 -14.66 -17.13 -10.57
CA PHE A 531 -14.68 -16.04 -9.59
C PHE A 531 -15.03 -16.51 -8.16
N THR A 532 -15.97 -17.45 -8.03
CA THR A 532 -16.34 -18.07 -6.74
C THR A 532 -15.26 -18.98 -6.13
N GLN A 533 -14.05 -19.06 -6.69
CA GLN A 533 -12.89 -19.69 -6.05
C GLN A 533 -11.89 -18.67 -5.46
N THR A 534 -12.19 -17.37 -5.54
CA THR A 534 -11.30 -16.29 -5.08
C THR A 534 -11.46 -16.01 -3.58
N GLN A 535 -10.37 -15.63 -2.93
CA GLN A 535 -10.35 -15.20 -1.54
C GLN A 535 -11.23 -13.95 -1.33
N MET A 536 -11.22 -13.04 -2.31
CA MET A 536 -12.14 -11.90 -2.43
C MET A 536 -13.61 -12.32 -2.30
N PHE A 537 -14.05 -13.29 -3.12
CA PHE A 537 -15.44 -13.74 -3.10
C PHE A 537 -15.79 -14.44 -1.79
N ASP A 538 -14.91 -15.31 -1.29
CA ASP A 538 -15.20 -16.09 -0.09
C ASP A 538 -15.21 -15.24 1.19
N LEU A 539 -14.41 -14.17 1.30
CA LEU A 539 -14.50 -13.24 2.44
C LEU A 539 -15.73 -12.31 2.35
N PHE A 540 -16.11 -11.86 1.15
CA PHE A 540 -17.36 -11.12 0.95
C PHE A 540 -18.60 -11.95 1.36
N ILE A 541 -18.62 -13.25 1.04
CA ILE A 541 -19.69 -14.15 1.48
C ILE A 541 -19.64 -14.38 2.99
N GLN A 542 -18.47 -14.60 3.60
CA GLN A 542 -18.34 -14.78 5.05
C GLN A 542 -18.85 -13.57 5.84
N GLU A 543 -18.62 -12.34 5.36
CA GLU A 543 -19.19 -11.14 5.97
C GLU A 543 -20.73 -11.17 5.90
N ALA A 544 -21.29 -11.50 4.74
CA ALA A 544 -22.74 -11.57 4.55
C ALA A 544 -23.40 -12.76 5.29
N GLU A 545 -22.69 -13.86 5.54
CA GLU A 545 -23.15 -14.99 6.37
C GLU A 545 -23.18 -14.64 7.87
N GLN A 546 -22.37 -13.67 8.31
CA GLN A 546 -22.37 -13.14 9.68
C GLN A 546 -23.45 -12.06 9.90
N GLN A 547 -23.80 -11.31 8.85
CA GLN A 547 -24.89 -10.33 8.92
C GLN A 547 -26.25 -11.05 9.06
N GLN A 548 -27.02 -10.70 10.09
CA GLN A 548 -28.39 -11.21 10.24
C GLN A 548 -29.31 -10.72 9.10
N PRO A 549 -30.39 -11.47 8.78
CA PRO A 549 -31.33 -11.09 7.72
C PRO A 549 -32.07 -9.78 8.03
N GLY A 550 -31.53 -8.67 7.52
CA GLY A 550 -32.05 -7.31 7.63
C GLY A 550 -31.69 -6.45 6.42
N PRO A 551 -32.02 -5.15 6.43
CA PRO A 551 -31.72 -4.24 5.33
C PRO A 551 -30.22 -3.96 5.23
N GLN A 552 -29.50 -4.76 4.44
CA GLN A 552 -28.08 -4.58 4.17
C GLN A 552 -27.78 -3.17 3.65
N GLN A 553 -26.77 -2.54 4.24
CA GLN A 553 -26.41 -1.15 3.97
C GLN A 553 -25.29 -1.05 2.92
N GLY A 554 -24.97 0.16 2.47
CA GLY A 554 -23.93 0.43 1.48
C GLY A 554 -24.41 0.43 0.02
N ILE A 555 -23.55 0.98 -0.85
CA ILE A 555 -23.87 1.36 -2.25
C ILE A 555 -24.23 0.13 -3.09
N PHE A 556 -23.52 -1.00 -2.92
CA PHE A 556 -23.83 -2.24 -3.65
C PHE A 556 -25.26 -2.75 -3.38
N HIS A 557 -25.68 -2.79 -2.12
CA HIS A 557 -27.02 -3.24 -1.74
C HIS A 557 -28.13 -2.26 -2.15
N HIS A 558 -27.80 -0.99 -2.40
CA HIS A 558 -28.70 -0.06 -3.09
C HIS A 558 -28.82 -0.42 -4.58
N LYS A 559 -27.70 -0.55 -5.29
CA LYS A 559 -27.62 -0.85 -6.73
C LYS A 559 -28.24 -2.21 -7.10
N ILE A 560 -28.12 -3.22 -6.23
CA ILE A 560 -28.85 -4.49 -6.35
C ILE A 560 -30.36 -4.27 -6.37
N ARG A 561 -30.91 -3.47 -5.43
CA ARG A 561 -32.35 -3.18 -5.36
C ARG A 561 -32.83 -2.42 -6.60
N GLU A 562 -32.11 -1.39 -7.03
CA GLU A 562 -32.41 -0.65 -8.27
C GLU A 562 -32.47 -1.58 -9.48
N PHE A 563 -31.50 -2.49 -9.63
CA PHE A 563 -31.45 -3.46 -10.73
C PHE A 563 -32.60 -4.48 -10.66
N GLN A 564 -32.90 -5.01 -9.48
CA GLN A 564 -34.03 -5.92 -9.29
C GLN A 564 -35.37 -5.24 -9.63
N ASP A 565 -35.58 -3.98 -9.22
CA ASP A 565 -36.83 -3.26 -9.47
C ASP A 565 -36.97 -2.79 -10.92
N LYS A 566 -35.87 -2.45 -11.61
CA LYS A 566 -35.85 -2.29 -13.08
C LYS A 566 -36.28 -3.60 -13.76
N LYS A 567 -35.68 -4.73 -13.37
CA LYS A 567 -36.00 -6.07 -13.91
C LYS A 567 -37.44 -6.53 -13.62
N LYS A 568 -38.05 -6.12 -12.49
CA LYS A 568 -39.49 -6.30 -12.21
C LYS A 568 -40.33 -5.47 -13.19
N LYS A 569 -40.08 -4.16 -13.27
CA LYS A 569 -40.81 -3.23 -14.15
C LYS A 569 -40.74 -3.63 -15.64
N GLU A 570 -39.62 -4.17 -16.09
CA GLU A 570 -39.47 -4.71 -17.45
C GLU A 570 -40.33 -5.96 -17.71
N LYS A 571 -40.52 -6.83 -16.71
CA LYS A 571 -41.44 -7.97 -16.82
C LYS A 571 -42.90 -7.52 -16.83
N THR A 572 -43.27 -6.57 -15.97
CA THR A 572 -44.62 -5.97 -15.92
C THR A 572 -44.95 -5.08 -17.13
N LYS A 573 -43.99 -4.86 -18.05
CA LYS A 573 -44.20 -4.22 -19.37
C LYS A 573 -44.20 -5.22 -20.54
N LYS A 574 -44.09 -6.53 -20.26
CA LYS A 574 -44.08 -7.62 -21.25
C LYS A 574 -45.20 -8.65 -21.00
N HIS A 575 -46.07 -8.33 -20.04
CA HIS A 575 -47.35 -8.96 -19.74
C HIS A 575 -48.41 -7.85 -19.71
#